data_AF-W7KRI2-F1
#
_entry.id   AF-W7KRI2-F1
#
_cell.length_a   1.000
_cell.length_b   1.000
_cell.length_c   1.000
_cell.angle_alpha   90.00
_cell.angle_beta   90.00
_cell.angle_gamma   90.00
#
_symmetry.space_group_name_H-M   'P 1'
#
loop_
_entity.id
_entity.type
_entity.pdbx_description
1 polymer ?
#
loop_
_entity_poly.entity_id
_entity_poly.type
_entity_poly.pdbx_seq_one_letter_code
_entity_poly.pdbx_strand_id
1 'polypeptide(L)'
;MLPGLSEMDKSEFQDAIDRVIQAKILFEMRGIYPPDHYEYYASSEEGVEFLLSMICLGNEWAHIDSNTNGNGVEIVIMNSPELKQIYKEIGTVRESIQLKFQQIIKSYHEFSDGDFGEFIVKLLFCEDGNIGLYFDFCYGPMYSFFENMLLLKDRLQALLVEIRQELSKESVA
;
A
#
# COMPACT_ATOMS: atom_id res chain seq x y z
N MET A 1 -36.26 -13.51 -19.79
CA MET A 1 -35.87 -12.59 -18.70
C MET A 1 -34.89 -13.36 -17.84
N LEU A 2 -33.70 -12.83 -17.61
CA LEU A 2 -32.81 -13.42 -16.60
C LEU A 2 -33.56 -13.38 -15.25
N PRO A 3 -33.53 -14.46 -14.44
CA PRO A 3 -34.15 -14.45 -13.13
C PRO A 3 -33.61 -13.27 -12.32
N GLY A 4 -34.49 -12.58 -11.59
CA GLY A 4 -34.10 -11.45 -10.75
C GLY A 4 -33.12 -11.93 -9.69
N LEU A 5 -31.87 -11.46 -9.78
CA LEU A 5 -30.86 -11.64 -8.75
C LEU A 5 -31.40 -11.13 -7.41
N SER A 6 -31.11 -11.85 -6.32
CA SER A 6 -31.44 -11.35 -4.98
C SER A 6 -30.63 -10.09 -4.69
N GLU A 7 -31.08 -9.24 -3.76
CA GLU A 7 -30.33 -8.04 -3.38
C GLU A 7 -28.95 -8.38 -2.78
N MET A 8 -28.83 -9.55 -2.15
CA MET A 8 -27.57 -10.08 -1.65
C MET A 8 -26.61 -10.39 -2.82
N ASP A 9 -27.09 -11.09 -3.85
CA ASP A 9 -26.29 -11.39 -5.04
C ASP A 9 -25.85 -10.09 -5.73
N LYS A 10 -26.74 -9.09 -5.83
CA LYS A 10 -26.39 -7.79 -6.45
C LYS A 10 -25.26 -7.07 -5.70
N SER A 11 -25.26 -7.10 -4.37
CA SER A 11 -24.20 -6.52 -3.55
C SER A 11 -22.87 -7.24 -3.80
N GLU A 12 -22.88 -8.57 -3.82
CA GLU A 12 -21.68 -9.38 -4.09
C GLU A 12 -21.13 -9.14 -5.50
N PHE A 13 -22.00 -8.98 -6.50
CA PHE A 13 -21.61 -8.62 -7.86
C PHE A 13 -20.97 -7.24 -7.94
N GLN A 14 -21.51 -6.26 -7.20
CA GLN A 14 -20.96 -4.91 -7.18
C GLN A 14 -19.58 -4.86 -6.52
N ASP A 15 -19.42 -5.55 -5.39
CA ASP A 15 -18.12 -5.68 -4.71
C ASP A 15 -17.06 -6.32 -5.60
N ALA A 16 -17.44 -7.35 -6.39
CA ALA A 16 -16.54 -7.99 -7.34
C ALA A 16 -16.09 -7.03 -8.46
N ILE A 17 -17.00 -6.21 -8.99
CA ILE A 17 -16.69 -5.21 -10.01
C ILE A 17 -15.72 -4.15 -9.47
N ASP A 18 -15.95 -3.64 -8.26
CA ASP A 18 -15.07 -2.64 -7.66
C ASP A 18 -13.65 -3.16 -7.46
N ARG A 19 -13.49 -4.43 -7.03
CA ARG A 19 -12.16 -5.06 -6.92
C ARG A 19 -11.43 -5.13 -8.26
N VAL A 20 -12.14 -5.45 -9.34
CA VAL A 20 -11.57 -5.49 -10.69
C VAL A 20 -11.10 -4.11 -11.13
N ILE A 21 -11.89 -3.06 -10.86
CA ILE A 21 -11.50 -1.69 -11.19
C ILE A 21 -10.28 -1.27 -10.36
N GLN A 22 -10.19 -1.66 -9.07
CA GLN A 22 -9.06 -1.33 -8.19
C GLN A 22 -7.78 -1.99 -8.70
N ALA A 23 -7.86 -3.27 -9.09
CA ALA A 23 -6.78 -4.00 -9.72
C ALA A 23 -6.33 -3.33 -11.02
N LYS A 24 -7.29 -2.96 -11.88
CA LYS A 24 -7.00 -2.29 -13.14
C LYS A 24 -6.26 -0.96 -12.94
N ILE A 25 -6.64 -0.13 -11.97
CA ILE A 25 -5.95 1.14 -11.69
C ILE A 25 -4.50 0.90 -11.27
N LEU A 26 -4.27 -0.07 -10.38
CA LEU A 26 -2.92 -0.46 -9.94
C LEU A 26 -2.08 -0.98 -11.12
N PHE A 27 -2.68 -1.79 -11.97
CA PHE A 27 -2.08 -2.33 -13.19
C PHE A 27 -1.72 -1.25 -14.22
N GLU A 28 -2.62 -0.30 -14.48
CA GLU A 28 -2.40 0.81 -15.41
C GLU A 28 -1.28 1.74 -14.92
N MET A 29 -1.23 2.08 -13.64
CA MET A 29 -0.15 2.91 -13.07
C MET A 29 1.23 2.26 -13.16
N ARG A 30 1.30 0.92 -13.14
CA ARG A 30 2.55 0.16 -13.25
C ARG A 30 2.84 -0.35 -14.66
N GLY A 31 1.95 -0.11 -15.63
CA GLY A 31 2.09 -0.60 -17.02
C GLY A 31 2.00 -2.12 -17.16
N ILE A 32 1.37 -2.81 -16.20
CA ILE A 32 1.20 -4.26 -16.18
C ILE A 32 -0.22 -4.57 -16.65
N TYR A 33 -0.41 -5.02 -17.88
CA TYR A 33 -1.74 -5.34 -18.40
C TYR A 33 -2.07 -6.82 -18.18
N PRO A 34 -3.18 -7.17 -17.49
CA PRO A 34 -3.60 -8.56 -17.39
C PRO A 34 -4.00 -9.10 -18.78
N PRO A 35 -3.80 -10.40 -19.06
CA PRO A 35 -4.37 -11.06 -20.24
C PRO A 35 -5.91 -10.97 -20.23
N ASP A 36 -6.53 -10.94 -21.41
CA ASP A 36 -7.95 -10.60 -21.64
C ASP A 36 -9.02 -11.39 -20.85
N HIS A 37 -8.67 -12.41 -20.07
CA HIS A 37 -9.63 -13.29 -19.40
C HIS A 37 -9.18 -13.66 -17.99
N TYR A 38 -9.71 -12.98 -16.97
CA TYR A 38 -9.71 -13.51 -15.61
C TYR A 38 -10.99 -13.10 -14.88
N GLU A 39 -11.77 -14.12 -14.48
CA GLU A 39 -12.86 -14.01 -13.52
C GLU A 39 -12.36 -14.59 -12.19
N TYR A 40 -12.52 -13.85 -11.09
CA TYR A 40 -12.28 -14.37 -9.74
C TYR A 40 -13.26 -13.76 -8.73
N TYR A 41 -13.69 -14.61 -7.78
CA TYR A 41 -14.60 -14.31 -6.67
C TYR A 41 -13.97 -14.78 -5.36
N ALA A 42 -14.21 -14.04 -4.26
CA ALA A 42 -14.71 -14.56 -2.97
C ALA A 42 -14.94 -13.44 -1.90
N SER A 43 -15.62 -13.75 -0.77
CA SER A 43 -16.02 -12.89 0.37
C SER A 43 -15.30 -13.13 1.74
N SER A 44 -14.90 -12.04 2.45
CA SER A 44 -14.47 -11.91 3.88
C SER A 44 -13.20 -12.68 4.35
N GLU A 45 -12.47 -12.18 5.37
CA GLU A 45 -11.00 -12.43 5.66
C GLU A 45 -10.10 -12.09 4.47
N GLU A 46 -10.49 -12.57 3.32
CA GLU A 46 -10.09 -12.20 1.98
C GLU A 46 -10.12 -10.70 1.69
N GLY A 47 -10.86 -9.88 2.45
CA GLY A 47 -10.82 -8.42 2.30
C GLY A 47 -9.46 -7.84 2.71
N VAL A 48 -8.94 -8.31 3.85
CA VAL A 48 -7.58 -7.97 4.32
C VAL A 48 -6.56 -8.66 3.43
N GLU A 49 -6.74 -9.94 3.12
CA GLU A 49 -5.84 -10.65 2.20
C GLU A 49 -5.78 -10.00 0.81
N PHE A 50 -6.90 -9.48 0.30
CA PHE A 50 -6.99 -8.74 -0.95
C PHE A 50 -6.26 -7.41 -0.85
N LEU A 51 -6.52 -6.61 0.19
CA LEU A 51 -5.80 -5.37 0.46
C LEU A 51 -4.28 -5.62 0.43
N LEU A 52 -3.82 -6.67 1.10
CA LEU A 52 -2.42 -7.03 1.17
C LEU A 52 -1.86 -7.53 -0.15
N SER A 53 -2.59 -8.40 -0.84
CA SER A 53 -2.20 -8.90 -2.15
C SER A 53 -2.05 -7.76 -3.15
N MET A 54 -2.93 -6.77 -3.09
CA MET A 54 -2.92 -5.61 -3.97
C MET A 54 -1.76 -4.65 -3.66
N ILE A 55 -1.48 -4.40 -2.39
CA ILE A 55 -0.30 -3.60 -1.99
C ILE A 55 0.97 -4.33 -2.38
N CYS A 56 1.08 -5.64 -2.07
CA CYS A 56 2.25 -6.45 -2.38
C CYS A 56 2.47 -6.55 -3.89
N LEU A 57 1.42 -6.73 -4.68
CA LEU A 57 1.49 -6.77 -6.14
C LEU A 57 1.91 -5.42 -6.73
N GLY A 58 1.27 -4.33 -6.31
CA GLY A 58 1.54 -2.99 -6.83
C GLY A 58 2.90 -2.43 -6.41
N ASN A 59 3.41 -2.84 -5.24
CA ASN A 59 4.65 -2.33 -4.67
C ASN A 59 5.80 -3.34 -4.67
N GLU A 60 5.58 -4.59 -5.06
CA GLU A 60 6.57 -5.67 -4.95
C GLU A 60 7.14 -5.81 -3.52
N TRP A 61 6.32 -5.42 -2.53
CA TRP A 61 6.64 -5.57 -1.12
C TRP A 61 6.23 -6.96 -0.64
N ALA A 62 6.93 -7.47 0.37
CA ALA A 62 6.64 -8.78 0.92
C ALA A 62 5.73 -8.64 2.15
N HIS A 63 4.61 -9.34 2.16
CA HIS A 63 3.83 -9.54 3.38
C HIS A 63 4.63 -10.39 4.36
N ILE A 64 4.72 -9.96 5.62
CA ILE A 64 5.45 -10.68 6.67
C ILE A 64 4.48 -11.37 7.63
N ASP A 65 3.52 -10.61 8.18
CA ASP A 65 2.64 -11.09 9.23
C ASP A 65 1.38 -10.23 9.33
N SER A 66 0.28 -10.83 9.80
CA SER A 66 -1.01 -10.18 10.02
C SER A 66 -1.63 -10.68 11.32
N ASN A 67 -2.11 -9.78 12.17
CA ASN A 67 -2.74 -10.13 13.44
C ASN A 67 -3.93 -9.20 13.75
N THR A 68 -5.08 -9.78 14.06
CA THR A 68 -6.24 -9.06 14.57
C THR A 68 -6.19 -9.01 16.09
N ASN A 69 -6.17 -7.81 16.68
CA ASN A 69 -6.21 -7.70 18.13
C ASN A 69 -7.64 -7.94 18.68
N GLY A 70 -7.76 -8.16 20.00
CA GLY A 70 -9.04 -8.44 20.66
C GLY A 70 -10.09 -7.31 20.59
N ASN A 71 -9.76 -6.15 19.99
CA ASN A 71 -10.66 -5.03 19.76
C ASN A 71 -11.08 -4.91 18.27
N GLY A 72 -10.71 -5.87 17.42
CA GLY A 72 -11.03 -5.85 15.99
C GLY A 72 -10.15 -4.93 15.14
N VAL A 73 -8.99 -4.50 15.66
CA VAL A 73 -8.00 -3.76 14.86
C VAL A 73 -7.11 -4.76 14.13
N GLU A 74 -7.04 -4.61 12.83
CA GLU A 74 -6.12 -5.34 11.96
C GLU A 74 -4.74 -4.67 12.00
N ILE A 75 -3.72 -5.49 12.28
CA ILE A 75 -2.31 -5.09 12.26
C ILE A 75 -1.63 -5.92 11.19
N VAL A 76 -1.14 -5.26 10.14
CA VAL A 76 -0.39 -5.95 9.09
C VAL A 76 1.02 -5.40 8.94
N ILE A 77 2.00 -6.28 8.82
CA ILE A 77 3.40 -5.94 8.65
C ILE A 77 3.84 -6.33 7.25
N MET A 78 4.33 -5.35 6.51
CA MET A 78 4.92 -5.53 5.18
C MET A 78 6.39 -5.09 5.18
N ASN A 79 7.22 -5.71 4.35
CA ASN A 79 8.61 -5.30 4.16
C ASN A 79 8.75 -4.43 2.92
N SER A 80 9.30 -3.21 3.09
CA SER A 80 9.78 -2.39 1.98
C SER A 80 11.30 -2.49 1.88
N PRO A 81 11.83 -3.06 0.78
CA PRO A 81 13.27 -3.09 0.52
C PRO A 81 13.88 -1.68 0.45
N GLU A 82 13.15 -0.72 -0.11
CA GLU A 82 13.58 0.67 -0.19
C GLU A 82 13.76 1.28 1.20
N LEU A 83 12.74 1.14 2.05
CA LEU A 83 12.76 1.67 3.41
C LEU A 83 13.93 1.09 4.21
N LYS A 84 14.15 -0.23 4.08
CA LYS A 84 15.28 -0.92 4.71
C LYS A 84 16.64 -0.35 4.30
N GLN A 85 16.81 -0.01 3.04
CA GLN A 85 18.07 0.56 2.55
C GLN A 85 18.22 2.03 2.97
N ILE A 86 17.14 2.81 2.93
CA ILE A 86 17.15 4.20 3.40
C ILE A 86 17.59 4.25 4.87
N TYR A 87 16.98 3.50 5.78
CA TYR A 87 17.36 3.53 7.20
C TYR A 87 18.82 3.13 7.47
N LYS A 88 19.41 2.25 6.65
CA LYS A 88 20.83 1.88 6.76
C LYS A 88 21.78 3.03 6.41
N GLU A 89 21.39 3.88 5.47
CA GLU A 89 22.25 4.89 4.85
C GLU A 89 21.91 6.32 5.31
N ILE A 90 20.72 6.53 5.90
CA ILE A 90 20.22 7.88 6.21
C ILE A 90 21.08 8.63 7.24
N GLY A 91 21.75 7.90 8.14
CA GLY A 91 22.65 8.49 9.13
C GLY A 91 23.96 9.03 8.57
N THR A 92 24.31 8.67 7.33
CA THR A 92 25.58 9.06 6.69
C THR A 92 25.41 10.09 5.58
N VAL A 93 24.18 10.50 5.27
CA VAL A 93 23.89 11.54 4.25
C VAL A 93 23.62 12.89 4.88
N ARG A 94 23.71 13.95 4.07
CA ARG A 94 23.43 15.33 4.51
C ARG A 94 22.02 15.50 5.08
N GLU A 95 21.91 16.44 6.02
CA GLU A 95 20.66 16.78 6.71
C GLU A 95 19.48 17.06 5.74
N SER A 96 19.74 17.66 4.58
CA SER A 96 18.66 17.92 3.61
C SER A 96 17.97 16.65 3.09
N ILE A 97 18.69 15.53 2.96
CA ILE A 97 18.09 14.24 2.56
C ILE A 97 17.34 13.63 3.74
N GLN A 98 17.89 13.73 4.95
CA GLN A 98 17.22 13.28 6.18
C GLN A 98 15.88 13.99 6.38
N LEU A 99 15.83 15.31 6.16
CA LEU A 99 14.60 16.10 6.23
C LEU A 99 13.58 15.69 5.16
N LYS A 100 14.03 15.42 3.92
CA LYS A 100 13.15 14.87 2.88
C LYS A 100 12.54 13.54 3.28
N PHE A 101 13.34 12.64 3.85
CA PHE A 101 12.86 11.36 4.35
C PHE A 101 11.79 11.54 5.43
N GLN A 102 12.06 12.37 6.44
CA GLN A 102 11.10 12.68 7.50
C GLN A 102 9.79 13.28 6.96
N GLN A 103 9.88 14.13 5.93
CA GLN A 103 8.69 14.68 5.26
C GLN A 103 7.88 13.60 4.55
N ILE A 104 8.53 12.68 3.84
CA ILE A 104 7.83 11.54 3.20
C ILE A 104 7.09 10.72 4.25
N ILE A 105 7.79 10.26 5.29
CA ILE A 105 7.20 9.44 6.35
C ILE A 105 6.02 10.15 7.02
N LYS A 106 6.17 11.44 7.32
CA LYS A 106 5.10 12.26 7.90
C LYS A 106 3.91 12.43 6.96
N SER A 107 4.12 12.54 5.65
CA SER A 107 3.03 12.69 4.68
C SER A 107 2.17 11.43 4.50
N TYR A 108 2.71 10.25 4.84
CA TYR A 108 2.03 8.96 4.66
C TYR A 108 1.71 8.24 5.98
N HIS A 109 1.91 8.87 7.14
CA HIS A 109 1.67 8.25 8.45
C HIS A 109 0.20 7.92 8.72
N GLU A 110 -0.72 8.63 8.08
CA GLU A 110 -2.16 8.42 8.22
C GLU A 110 -2.81 8.70 6.87
N PHE A 111 -3.65 7.79 6.44
CA PHE A 111 -4.51 7.94 5.28
C PHE A 111 -5.96 7.93 5.75
N SER A 112 -6.74 8.87 5.24
CA SER A 112 -8.19 8.95 5.44
C SER A 112 -8.88 9.20 4.10
N ASP A 113 -9.91 8.42 3.80
CA ASP A 113 -10.75 8.62 2.61
C ASP A 113 -12.23 8.55 3.01
N GLY A 114 -13.04 9.39 2.36
CA GLY A 114 -14.49 9.50 2.56
C GLY A 114 -14.95 10.78 3.27
N ASP A 115 -16.04 11.36 2.77
CA ASP A 115 -16.73 12.53 3.34
C ASP A 115 -17.28 12.29 4.78
N PHE A 116 -17.29 11.03 5.25
CA PHE A 116 -17.80 10.62 6.57
C PHE A 116 -16.82 9.82 7.45
N GLY A 117 -15.54 9.69 7.05
CA GLY A 117 -14.50 9.14 7.93
C GLY A 117 -14.56 7.64 8.23
N GLU A 118 -15.11 6.82 7.32
CA GLU A 118 -15.30 5.38 7.55
C GLU A 118 -14.05 4.52 7.29
N PHE A 119 -12.97 5.08 6.73
CA PHE A 119 -11.71 4.37 6.53
C PHE A 119 -10.48 5.21 6.91
N ILE A 120 -9.81 4.81 8.01
CA ILE A 120 -8.55 5.38 8.46
C ILE A 120 -7.51 4.27 8.53
N VAL A 121 -6.40 4.43 7.82
CA VAL A 121 -5.23 3.54 7.92
C VAL A 121 -4.06 4.33 8.47
N LYS A 122 -3.49 3.85 9.56
CA LYS A 122 -2.25 4.40 10.12
C LYS A 122 -1.07 3.54 9.68
N LEU A 123 -0.02 4.20 9.22
CA LEU A 123 1.23 3.57 8.83
C LEU A 123 2.31 3.87 9.87
N LEU A 124 2.95 2.82 10.37
CA LEU A 124 4.15 2.89 11.20
C LEU A 124 5.34 2.42 10.40
N PHE A 125 6.39 3.24 10.36
CA PHE A 125 7.61 2.96 9.61
C PHE A 125 8.72 2.58 10.58
N CYS A 126 9.24 1.36 10.43
CA CYS A 126 10.23 0.78 11.33
C CYS A 126 11.62 0.81 10.69
N GLU A 127 12.65 0.98 11.53
CA GLU A 127 14.06 1.08 11.09
C GLU A 127 14.60 -0.20 10.44
N ASP A 128 13.94 -1.34 10.67
CA ASP A 128 14.26 -2.63 10.05
C ASP A 128 13.72 -2.77 8.61
N GLY A 129 13.03 -1.74 8.11
CA GLY A 129 12.42 -1.70 6.79
C GLY A 129 10.99 -2.21 6.74
N ASN A 130 10.37 -2.46 7.89
CA ASN A 130 8.98 -2.88 7.97
C ASN A 130 8.04 -1.67 8.01
N ILE A 131 6.86 -1.84 7.41
CA ILE A 131 5.74 -0.90 7.41
C ILE A 131 4.56 -1.62 8.06
N GLY A 132 4.14 -1.14 9.23
CA GLY A 132 2.96 -1.61 9.94
C GLY A 132 1.72 -0.83 9.51
N LEU A 133 0.65 -1.51 9.12
CA LEU A 133 -0.66 -0.95 8.81
C LEU A 133 -1.61 -1.26 9.95
N TYR A 134 -2.31 -0.24 10.44
CA TYR A 134 -3.26 -0.33 11.54
C TYR A 134 -4.59 0.27 11.11
N PHE A 135 -5.65 -0.55 11.11
CA PHE A 135 -6.99 -0.12 10.73
C PHE A 135 -8.06 -1.00 11.41
N ASP A 136 -9.23 -0.43 11.71
CA ASP A 136 -10.30 -1.14 12.44
C ASP A 136 -11.21 -1.91 11.47
N PHE A 137 -11.85 -1.19 10.53
CA PHE A 137 -12.70 -1.78 9.50
C PHE A 137 -12.46 -1.03 8.19
N CYS A 138 -12.32 -1.78 7.10
CA CYS A 138 -12.15 -1.23 5.77
C CYS A 138 -13.44 -1.39 4.99
N TYR A 139 -14.20 -0.30 4.87
CA TYR A 139 -15.38 -0.25 4.02
C TYR A 139 -15.33 1.02 3.18
N GLY A 140 -15.17 0.87 1.88
CA GLY A 140 -15.12 2.00 0.96
C GLY A 140 -14.21 1.80 -0.25
N PRO A 141 -14.26 2.73 -1.21
CA PRO A 141 -13.38 2.73 -2.37
C PRO A 141 -11.91 2.88 -1.95
N MET A 142 -11.11 1.83 -2.10
CA MET A 142 -9.69 1.82 -1.72
C MET A 142 -8.74 2.35 -2.80
N TYR A 143 -9.26 2.86 -3.91
CA TYR A 143 -8.48 3.31 -5.07
C TYR A 143 -7.40 4.33 -4.69
N SER A 144 -7.80 5.40 -3.99
CA SER A 144 -6.91 6.47 -3.56
C SER A 144 -5.85 5.98 -2.58
N PHE A 145 -6.20 4.98 -1.74
CA PHE A 145 -5.26 4.37 -0.81
C PHE A 145 -4.17 3.60 -1.57
N PHE A 146 -4.57 2.74 -2.51
CA PHE A 146 -3.66 1.98 -3.35
C PHE A 146 -2.73 2.88 -4.17
N GLU A 147 -3.28 3.94 -4.77
CA GLU A 147 -2.49 4.97 -5.47
C GLU A 147 -1.46 5.61 -4.52
N ASN A 148 -1.86 5.98 -3.30
CA ASN A 148 -0.94 6.56 -2.32
C ASN A 148 0.19 5.60 -1.94
N MET A 149 -0.07 4.30 -1.84
CA MET A 149 0.96 3.30 -1.60
C MET A 149 1.95 3.19 -2.76
N LEU A 150 1.47 3.25 -4.00
CA LEU A 150 2.35 3.30 -5.17
C LEU A 150 3.23 4.56 -5.17
N LEU A 151 2.63 5.72 -4.90
CA LEU A 151 3.35 7.00 -4.82
C LEU A 151 4.38 7.00 -3.69
N LEU A 152 4.08 6.37 -2.55
CA LEU A 152 5.02 6.17 -1.45
C LEU A 152 6.22 5.36 -1.93
N LYS A 153 6.02 4.20 -2.58
CA LYS A 153 7.13 3.41 -3.17
C LYS A 153 7.98 4.27 -4.10
N ASP A 154 7.36 5.01 -5.03
CA ASP A 154 8.09 5.81 -6.01
C ASP A 154 8.94 6.90 -5.35
N ARG A 155 8.40 7.54 -4.31
CA ARG A 155 9.13 8.55 -3.52
C ARG A 155 10.29 7.94 -2.73
N LEU A 156 10.11 6.76 -2.14
CA LEU A 156 11.19 6.05 -1.46
C LEU A 156 12.29 5.64 -2.45
N GLN A 157 11.92 5.14 -3.63
CA GLN A 157 12.88 4.78 -4.69
C GLN A 157 13.66 6.00 -5.20
N ALA A 158 12.97 7.12 -5.46
CA ALA A 158 13.62 8.36 -5.88
C ALA A 158 14.61 8.85 -4.81
N LEU A 159 14.22 8.82 -3.52
CA LEU A 159 15.10 9.19 -2.42
C LEU A 159 16.33 8.27 -2.32
N LEU A 160 16.14 6.96 -2.50
CA LEU A 160 17.22 5.98 -2.51
C LEU A 160 18.23 6.26 -3.63
N VAL A 161 17.76 6.67 -4.82
CA VAL A 161 18.64 7.09 -5.92
C VAL A 161 19.42 8.34 -5.54
N GLU A 162 18.79 9.32 -4.90
CA GLU A 162 19.48 10.52 -4.41
C GLU A 162 20.58 10.17 -3.38
N ILE A 163 20.28 9.30 -2.41
CA ILE A 163 21.24 8.81 -1.41
C ILE A 163 22.45 8.17 -2.10
N ARG A 164 22.22 7.24 -3.03
CA ARG A 164 23.29 6.55 -3.75
C ARG A 164 24.16 7.51 -4.55
N GLN A 165 23.56 8.50 -5.21
CA GLN A 165 24.29 9.52 -5.94
C GLN A 165 25.17 10.37 -5.03
N GLU A 166 24.71 10.69 -3.82
CA GLU A 166 25.49 11.44 -2.85
C GLU A 166 26.70 10.65 -2.35
N LEU A 167 26.48 9.41 -1.89
CA LEU A 167 27.54 8.53 -1.41
C LEU A 167 28.58 8.24 -2.50
N SER A 168 28.17 8.18 -3.78
CA SER A 168 29.08 8.01 -4.91
C SER A 168 29.95 9.24 -5.20
N LYS A 169 29.51 10.45 -4.82
CA LYS A 169 30.30 11.68 -4.99
C LYS A 169 31.35 11.81 -3.91
N GLU A 170 31.03 11.39 -2.69
CA GLU A 170 31.97 11.40 -1.57
C GLU A 170 33.09 10.35 -1.73
N SER A 171 32.82 9.23 -2.40
CA SER A 171 33.86 8.20 -2.65
C SER A 171 34.88 8.58 -3.73
N VAL A 172 34.64 9.65 -4.49
CA VAL A 172 35.52 10.16 -5.56
C VAL A 172 36.29 11.42 -5.12
N ALA A 173 35.94 12.01 -3.97
CA ALA A 173 36.57 13.19 -3.39
C ALA A 173 37.67 12.82 -2.38
#